data_AF-V5WJG6-F1
#
_entry.id   AF-V5WJG6-F1
#
_cell.length_a   1.000
_cell.length_b   1.000
_cell.length_c   1.000
_cell.angle_alpha   90.00
_cell.angle_beta   90.00
_cell.angle_gamma   90.00
#
_symmetry.space_group_name_H-M   'P 1'
#
loop_
_entity.id
_entity.type
_entity.pdbx_description
1 polymer ?
#
loop_
_entity_poly.entity_id
_entity_poly.type
_entity_poly.pdbx_seq_one_letter_code
_entity_poly.pdbx_strand_id
1 'polypeptide(L)'
;MMNVSSAFKFLNLSETASQAEANARYRRLLKEYHPDRNTHRSEWSHTMTVRLTEAYDAVSSYISSIRADEAEPQGDHSESRNVADEPDSGYSITMQARIGNLYDQLLNHIHDYYSGGMNNVHLRQEGTMRHRFRALLRRLANTVEDLHLTMEWPGSSLQHSQVNAIHDFAAAFYENMLIKPRQPETLTRDEAKSQTLYRNGSLSMDNAIRKGILELEQKNGLITPGSRHQAEQSFMLLLSGYPRSIFVADTLIKLYLLKAFSALCEFLEEQF
;
A
#
# COMPACT_ATOMS: atom_id res chain seq x y z
N MET A 1 15.79 7.93 -20.05
CA MET A 1 14.98 9.06 -20.55
C MET A 1 14.65 8.83 -22.01
N MET A 2 13.37 8.68 -22.31
CA MET A 2 12.83 8.48 -23.65
C MET A 2 12.73 9.81 -24.40
N ASN A 3 13.07 9.84 -25.70
CA ASN A 3 12.90 11.02 -26.54
C ASN A 3 11.41 11.22 -26.88
N VAL A 4 10.93 12.48 -26.88
CA VAL A 4 9.56 12.90 -27.19
C VAL A 4 9.02 12.30 -28.49
N SER A 5 9.78 12.32 -29.60
CA SER A 5 9.33 11.72 -30.87
C SER A 5 9.13 10.20 -30.77
N SER A 6 9.97 9.52 -29.98
CA SER A 6 9.80 8.09 -29.68
C SER A 6 8.57 7.84 -28.80
N ALA A 7 8.27 8.76 -27.88
CA ALA A 7 7.14 8.68 -26.96
C ALA A 7 5.79 8.83 -27.68
N PHE A 8 5.66 9.79 -28.61
CA PHE A 8 4.46 9.92 -29.48
C PHE A 8 4.23 8.66 -30.31
N LYS A 9 5.29 8.10 -30.91
CA LYS A 9 5.21 6.83 -31.66
C LYS A 9 4.80 5.66 -30.77
N PHE A 10 5.32 5.58 -29.54
CA PHE A 10 4.97 4.51 -28.60
C PHE A 10 3.50 4.58 -28.16
N LEU A 11 2.99 5.78 -27.88
CA LEU A 11 1.58 6.00 -27.55
C LEU A 11 0.64 5.94 -28.77
N ASN A 12 1.20 5.81 -29.97
CA ASN A 12 0.50 5.86 -31.25
C ASN A 12 -0.35 7.12 -31.38
N LEU A 13 0.29 8.26 -31.14
CA LEU A 13 -0.28 9.61 -31.18
C LEU A 13 0.37 10.42 -32.29
N SER A 14 -0.41 11.35 -32.86
CA SER A 14 0.14 12.42 -33.70
C SER A 14 1.00 13.36 -32.85
N GLU A 15 2.02 13.99 -33.43
CA GLU A 15 2.81 15.03 -32.75
C GLU A 15 1.97 16.28 -32.41
N THR A 16 0.79 16.41 -33.02
CA THR A 16 -0.23 17.44 -32.73
C THR A 16 -1.30 16.95 -31.75
N ALA A 17 -1.13 15.78 -31.13
CA ALA A 17 -2.16 15.22 -30.26
C ALA A 17 -2.40 16.09 -29.03
N SER A 18 -3.66 16.22 -28.66
CA SER A 18 -4.07 16.94 -27.46
C SER A 18 -3.75 16.13 -26.20
N GLN A 19 -3.65 16.80 -25.05
CA GLN A 19 -3.47 16.14 -23.75
C GLN A 19 -4.59 15.10 -23.49
N ALA A 20 -5.82 15.39 -23.93
CA ALA A 20 -6.94 14.46 -23.80
C ALA A 20 -6.74 13.16 -24.58
N GLU A 21 -6.21 13.26 -25.81
CA GLU A 21 -5.87 12.09 -26.64
C GLU A 21 -4.71 11.30 -26.03
N ALA A 22 -3.70 11.98 -25.47
CA ALA A 22 -2.61 11.34 -24.74
C ALA A 22 -3.14 10.54 -23.53
N ASN A 23 -4.02 11.14 -22.73
CA ASN A 23 -4.64 10.51 -21.57
C ASN A 23 -5.53 9.31 -21.97
N ALA A 24 -6.28 9.41 -23.07
CA ALA A 24 -7.12 8.33 -23.58
C ALA A 24 -6.27 7.13 -24.06
N ARG A 25 -5.17 7.40 -24.78
CA ARG A 25 -4.24 6.36 -25.23
C ARG A 25 -3.49 5.71 -24.08
N TYR A 26 -3.00 6.51 -23.13
CA TYR A 26 -2.35 6.00 -21.92
C TYR A 26 -3.25 5.03 -21.15
N ARG A 27 -4.50 5.43 -20.85
CA ARG A 27 -5.47 4.56 -20.15
C ARG A 27 -5.75 3.26 -20.90
N ARG A 28 -5.82 3.31 -22.24
CA ARG A 28 -6.05 2.12 -23.06
C ARG A 28 -4.86 1.16 -23.03
N LEU A 29 -3.64 1.68 -23.18
CA LEU A 29 -2.42 0.88 -23.16
C LEU A 29 -2.09 0.36 -21.76
N LEU A 30 -2.43 1.12 -20.71
CA LEU A 30 -2.24 0.67 -19.32
C LEU A 30 -3.10 -0.56 -19.04
N LYS A 31 -4.35 -0.57 -19.51
CA LYS A 31 -5.22 -1.76 -19.45
C LYS A 31 -4.72 -2.93 -20.30
N GLU A 32 -3.89 -2.68 -21.30
CA GLU A 32 -3.34 -3.72 -22.18
C GLU A 32 -2.06 -4.33 -21.60
N TYR A 33 -1.19 -3.49 -21.03
CA TYR A 33 0.09 -3.87 -20.47
C TYR A 33 0.04 -4.18 -18.97
N HIS A 34 -1.11 -4.03 -18.32
CA HIS A 34 -1.25 -4.27 -16.89
C HIS A 34 -0.75 -5.67 -16.49
N PRO A 35 0.01 -5.81 -15.38
CA PRO A 35 0.52 -7.10 -14.90
C PRO A 35 -0.59 -8.14 -14.68
N ASP A 36 -1.78 -7.71 -14.26
CA ASP A 36 -2.88 -8.64 -14.01
C ASP A 36 -3.44 -9.29 -15.28
N ARG A 37 -3.39 -8.61 -16.43
CA ARG A 37 -3.78 -9.20 -17.72
C ARG A 37 -2.66 -10.01 -18.37
N ASN A 38 -1.44 -9.89 -17.87
CA ASN A 38 -0.22 -10.45 -18.47
C ASN A 38 0.57 -11.28 -17.46
N THR A 39 -0.13 -12.07 -16.63
CA THR A 39 0.45 -12.91 -15.56
C THR A 39 1.53 -13.87 -16.06
N HIS A 40 1.38 -14.40 -17.29
CA HIS A 40 2.34 -15.30 -17.93
C HIS A 40 3.58 -14.58 -18.51
N ARG A 41 3.58 -13.24 -18.51
CA ARG A 41 4.63 -12.38 -19.05
C ARG A 41 4.89 -11.19 -18.13
N SER A 42 4.99 -11.46 -16.82
CA SER A 42 5.12 -10.44 -15.77
C SER A 42 6.27 -9.46 -16.01
N GLU A 43 7.45 -9.95 -16.41
CA GLU A 43 8.63 -9.10 -16.69
C GLU A 43 8.42 -8.18 -17.91
N TRP A 44 7.77 -8.70 -18.97
CA TRP A 44 7.42 -7.91 -20.15
C TRP A 44 6.36 -6.86 -19.81
N SER A 45 5.34 -7.22 -19.03
CA SER A 45 4.29 -6.31 -18.59
C SER A 45 4.83 -5.19 -17.72
N HIS A 46 5.68 -5.51 -16.73
CA HIS A 46 6.35 -4.52 -15.92
C HIS A 46 7.18 -3.56 -16.78
N THR A 47 8.00 -4.10 -17.69
CA THR A 47 8.80 -3.31 -18.63
C THR A 47 7.94 -2.40 -19.51
N MET A 48 6.80 -2.91 -20.00
CA MET A 48 5.89 -2.16 -20.87
C MET A 48 5.11 -1.08 -20.10
N THR A 49 4.70 -1.34 -18.87
CA THR A 49 4.04 -0.34 -18.00
C THR A 49 5.02 0.78 -17.62
N VAL A 50 6.25 0.46 -17.23
CA VAL A 50 7.29 1.47 -16.97
C VAL A 50 7.52 2.33 -18.21
N ARG A 51 7.70 1.69 -19.38
CA ARG A 51 7.91 2.38 -20.65
C ARG A 51 6.71 3.23 -21.08
N LEU A 52 5.49 2.78 -20.75
CA LEU A 52 4.26 3.53 -20.99
C LEU A 52 4.17 4.78 -20.13
N THR A 53 4.54 4.69 -18.85
CA THR A 53 4.62 5.85 -17.96
C THR A 53 5.66 6.85 -18.44
N GLU A 54 6.87 6.38 -18.78
CA GLU A 54 7.93 7.24 -19.32
C GLU A 54 7.52 7.95 -20.62
N ALA A 55 6.83 7.25 -21.52
CA ALA A 55 6.34 7.83 -22.77
C ALA A 55 5.25 8.88 -22.52
N TYR A 56 4.33 8.61 -21.60
CA TYR A 56 3.27 9.53 -21.23
C TYR A 56 3.79 10.80 -20.57
N ASP A 57 4.78 10.69 -19.68
CA ASP A 57 5.40 11.84 -19.02
C ASP A 57 6.12 12.74 -20.03
N ALA A 58 6.85 12.14 -20.98
CA ALA A 58 7.55 12.88 -22.03
C ALA A 58 6.58 13.63 -22.96
N VAL A 59 5.47 13.00 -23.38
CA VAL A 59 4.44 13.63 -24.23
C VAL A 59 3.68 14.72 -23.48
N SER A 60 3.30 14.47 -22.23
CA SER A 60 2.55 15.44 -21.42
C SER A 60 3.38 16.69 -21.11
N SER A 61 4.67 16.52 -20.84
CA SER A 61 5.60 17.62 -20.63
C SER A 61 5.75 18.49 -21.89
N TYR A 62 5.85 17.84 -23.06
CA TYR A 62 5.96 18.54 -24.35
C TYR A 62 4.69 19.30 -24.75
N ILE A 63 3.51 18.70 -24.57
CA ILE A 63 2.23 19.37 -24.84
C ILE A 63 2.05 20.58 -23.91
N SER A 64 2.49 20.45 -22.66
CA SER A 64 2.44 21.54 -21.66
C SER A 64 3.41 22.67 -21.99
N SER A 65 4.62 22.37 -22.50
CA SER A 65 5.57 23.40 -22.92
C SER A 65 5.10 24.18 -24.14
N ILE A 66 4.45 23.52 -25.12
CA ILE A 66 3.86 24.21 -26.29
C ILE A 66 2.78 25.21 -25.83
N ARG A 67 1.92 24.82 -24.87
CA ARG A 67 0.88 25.70 -24.34
C ARG A 67 1.43 26.86 -23.51
N ALA A 68 2.61 26.70 -22.91
CA ALA A 68 3.28 27.77 -22.19
C ALA A 68 3.92 28.80 -23.13
N ASP A 69 4.43 28.35 -24.29
CA ASP A 69 5.00 29.24 -25.32
C ASP A 69 3.92 30.01 -26.12
N GLU A 70 2.67 29.54 -26.13
CA GLU A 70 1.52 30.19 -26.78
C GLU A 70 0.80 31.23 -25.89
N ALA A 71 1.22 31.42 -24.63
CA ALA A 71 0.52 32.25 -23.64
C ALA A 71 1.30 33.52 -23.22
N GLU A 72 1.34 34.53 -24.10
CA GLU A 72 1.56 35.96 -23.75
C GLU A 72 0.47 36.84 -24.42
N PRO A 73 0.16 38.04 -23.89
CA PRO A 73 -1.23 38.37 -23.52
C PRO A 73 -1.93 39.41 -24.41
N GLN A 74 -3.13 39.10 -24.89
CA GLN A 74 -4.22 40.03 -25.27
C GLN A 74 -5.53 39.24 -25.07
N GLY A 75 -6.56 39.67 -24.36
CA GLY A 75 -7.24 40.96 -24.38
C GLY A 75 -8.72 40.71 -24.74
N ASP A 76 -9.56 40.62 -23.72
CA ASP A 76 -11.01 40.85 -23.66
C ASP A 76 -12.03 40.09 -24.55
N HIS A 77 -13.13 39.70 -23.89
CA HIS A 77 -14.43 39.20 -24.36
C HIS A 77 -14.52 38.08 -25.44
N SER A 78 -14.95 36.87 -25.04
CA SER A 78 -16.28 36.34 -25.45
C SER A 78 -16.63 34.99 -24.79
N GLU A 79 -17.80 34.97 -24.17
CA GLU A 79 -18.78 33.88 -24.18
C GLU A 79 -18.35 32.45 -23.78
N SER A 80 -18.58 32.17 -22.49
CA SER A 80 -19.35 31.04 -21.98
C SER A 80 -19.81 30.00 -23.02
N ARG A 81 -18.92 29.09 -23.41
CA ARG A 81 -19.30 27.79 -23.95
C ARG A 81 -19.35 26.80 -22.80
N ASN A 82 -20.58 26.51 -22.38
CA ASN A 82 -20.92 25.36 -21.55
C ASN A 82 -20.29 24.10 -22.15
N VAL A 83 -19.18 23.65 -21.55
CA VAL A 83 -18.72 22.27 -21.66
C VAL A 83 -19.70 21.48 -20.82
N ALA A 84 -20.54 20.70 -21.50
CA ALA A 84 -21.45 19.77 -20.90
C ALA A 84 -20.72 18.88 -19.90
N ASP A 85 -21.32 18.75 -18.71
CA ASP A 85 -21.01 17.84 -17.61
C ASP A 85 -20.34 16.52 -18.07
N GLU A 86 -19.01 16.45 -17.99
CA GLU A 86 -18.32 15.19 -17.70
C GLU A 86 -18.30 15.04 -16.17
N PRO A 87 -18.67 13.86 -15.62
CA PRO A 87 -18.85 13.73 -14.18
C PRO A 87 -17.51 13.97 -13.48
N ASP A 88 -17.53 14.95 -12.59
CA ASP A 88 -16.58 15.22 -11.52
C ASP A 88 -16.28 13.93 -10.72
N SER A 89 -15.40 13.08 -11.24
CA SER A 89 -15.04 11.81 -10.58
C SER A 89 -14.22 12.03 -9.30
N GLY A 90 -13.83 13.28 -9.00
CA GLY A 90 -12.96 13.63 -7.88
C GLY A 90 -11.54 13.08 -7.97
N TYR A 91 -11.17 12.33 -9.02
CA TYR A 91 -9.93 11.56 -9.06
C TYR A 91 -8.68 12.45 -9.24
N SER A 92 -7.74 12.33 -8.31
CA SER A 92 -6.52 13.14 -8.23
C SER A 92 -5.27 12.33 -8.56
N ILE A 93 -4.61 12.64 -9.68
CA ILE A 93 -3.40 11.92 -10.12
C ILE A 93 -2.25 12.12 -9.12
N THR A 94 -2.12 13.32 -8.55
CA THR A 94 -1.08 13.65 -7.56
C THR A 94 -1.29 12.88 -6.27
N MET A 95 -2.53 12.76 -5.79
CA MET A 95 -2.88 11.93 -4.64
C MET A 95 -2.58 10.46 -4.94
N GLN A 96 -2.94 9.95 -6.13
CA GLN A 96 -2.65 8.56 -6.50
C GLN A 96 -1.15 8.25 -6.47
N ALA A 97 -0.33 9.12 -7.09
CA ALA A 97 1.11 8.95 -7.12
C ALA A 97 1.71 8.97 -5.70
N ARG A 98 1.18 9.84 -4.83
CA ARG A 98 1.58 9.90 -3.42
C ARG A 98 1.19 8.64 -2.66
N ILE A 99 -0.03 8.15 -2.82
CA ILE A 99 -0.52 6.88 -2.23
C ILE A 99 0.39 5.73 -2.65
N GLY A 100 0.66 5.58 -3.96
CA GLY A 100 1.52 4.52 -4.48
C GLY A 100 2.93 4.57 -3.87
N ASN A 101 3.54 5.75 -3.82
CA ASN A 101 4.86 5.93 -3.22
C ASN A 101 4.89 5.57 -1.73
N LEU A 102 3.89 5.99 -0.96
CA LEU A 102 3.80 5.68 0.47
C LEU A 102 3.53 4.20 0.72
N TYR A 103 2.75 3.56 -0.15
CA TYR A 103 2.53 2.12 -0.10
C TYR A 103 3.82 1.35 -0.36
N ASP A 104 4.60 1.71 -1.37
CA ASP A 104 5.91 1.09 -1.65
C ASP A 104 6.88 1.27 -0.47
N GLN A 105 6.89 2.44 0.17
CA GLN A 105 7.68 2.65 1.39
C GLN A 105 7.23 1.73 2.53
N LEU A 106 5.92 1.60 2.74
CA LEU A 106 5.36 0.69 3.74
C LEU A 106 5.79 -0.77 3.48
N LEU A 107 5.69 -1.24 2.23
CA LEU A 107 6.13 -2.58 1.83
C LEU A 107 7.61 -2.82 2.15
N ASN A 108 8.46 -1.84 1.83
CA ASN A 108 9.89 -1.90 2.14
C ASN A 108 10.14 -1.98 3.66
N HIS A 109 9.40 -1.21 4.47
CA HIS A 109 9.54 -1.29 5.94
C HIS A 109 9.13 -2.65 6.50
N ILE A 110 8.05 -3.24 5.96
CA ILE A 110 7.57 -4.58 6.36
C ILE A 110 8.57 -5.65 5.93
N HIS A 111 9.13 -5.53 4.74
CA HIS A 111 10.19 -6.41 4.27
C HIS A 111 11.43 -6.34 5.18
N ASP A 112 11.92 -5.14 5.50
CA ASP A 112 13.05 -4.92 6.41
C ASP A 112 12.78 -5.52 7.81
N TYR A 113 11.55 -5.39 8.30
CA TYR A 113 11.13 -5.96 9.59
C TYR A 113 11.27 -7.49 9.61
N TYR A 114 10.71 -8.17 8.61
CA TYR A 114 10.71 -9.64 8.58
C TYR A 114 12.05 -10.22 8.17
N SER A 115 12.74 -9.64 7.19
CA SER A 115 14.08 -10.08 6.77
C SER A 115 15.11 -9.89 7.88
N GLY A 116 14.96 -8.84 8.68
CA GLY A 116 15.76 -8.60 9.89
C GLY A 116 15.39 -9.47 11.09
N GLY A 117 14.40 -10.37 10.99
CA GLY A 117 13.94 -11.21 12.11
C GLY A 117 13.34 -10.41 13.28
N MET A 118 12.91 -9.16 13.05
CA MET A 118 12.42 -8.27 14.10
C MET A 118 11.04 -8.68 14.63
N ASN A 119 10.38 -9.67 14.02
CA ASN A 119 9.22 -10.35 14.59
C ASN A 119 9.56 -11.10 15.90
N ASN A 120 10.82 -11.49 16.09
CA ASN A 120 11.31 -11.92 17.38
C ASN A 120 11.56 -10.70 18.29
N VAL A 121 10.65 -10.49 19.24
CA VAL A 121 10.64 -9.32 20.14
C VAL A 121 11.94 -9.18 20.95
N HIS A 122 12.62 -10.28 21.26
CA HIS A 122 13.88 -10.25 22.00
C HIS A 122 15.02 -9.59 21.18
N LEU A 123 15.08 -9.87 19.88
CA LEU A 123 16.11 -9.30 18.99
C LEU A 123 16.03 -7.77 18.88
N ARG A 124 14.86 -7.18 19.17
CA ARG A 124 14.65 -5.71 19.14
C ARG A 124 15.43 -4.97 20.21
N GLN A 125 15.91 -5.65 21.25
CA GLN A 125 16.57 -5.04 22.41
C GLN A 125 18.09 -5.18 22.39
N GLU A 126 18.64 -5.98 21.49
CA GLU A 126 20.04 -6.40 21.56
C GLU A 126 20.90 -5.78 20.46
N GLY A 127 22.11 -5.35 20.85
CA GLY A 127 23.20 -4.97 19.95
C GLY A 127 22.81 -4.07 18.77
N THR A 128 23.28 -4.44 17.58
CA THR A 128 23.03 -3.71 16.32
C THR A 128 21.57 -3.78 15.88
N MET A 129 20.84 -4.83 16.24
CA MET A 129 19.42 -5.00 15.90
C MET A 129 18.53 -3.97 16.59
N ARG A 130 18.86 -3.58 17.84
CA ARG A 130 18.18 -2.47 18.54
C ARG A 130 18.23 -1.17 17.75
N HIS A 131 19.39 -0.85 17.17
CA HIS A 131 19.56 0.38 16.39
C HIS A 131 18.78 0.32 15.07
N ARG A 132 18.83 -0.82 14.38
CA ARG A 132 18.06 -1.06 13.14
C ARG A 132 16.56 -0.97 13.40
N PHE A 133 16.07 -1.62 14.46
CA PHE A 133 14.67 -1.59 14.86
C PHE A 133 14.18 -0.17 15.17
N ARG A 134 14.97 0.63 15.90
CA ARG A 134 14.63 2.04 16.18
C ARG A 134 14.66 2.93 14.94
N ALA A 135 15.57 2.68 14.00
CA ALA A 135 15.57 3.38 12.73
C ALA A 135 14.31 3.02 11.91
N LEU A 136 13.96 1.74 11.86
CA LEU A 136 12.76 1.26 11.19
C LEU A 136 11.48 1.84 11.79
N LEU A 137 11.34 1.83 13.12
CA LEU A 137 10.20 2.45 13.82
C LEU A 137 10.01 3.92 13.44
N ARG A 138 11.10 4.70 13.39
CA ARG A 138 11.03 6.12 13.00
C ARG A 138 10.59 6.30 11.56
N ARG A 139 11.11 5.49 10.63
CA ARG A 139 10.69 5.55 9.22
C ARG A 139 9.22 5.17 9.06
N LEU A 140 8.76 4.12 9.73
CA LEU A 140 7.36 3.72 9.69
C LEU A 140 6.45 4.79 10.32
N ALA A 141 6.84 5.40 11.44
CA ALA A 141 6.08 6.49 12.04
C ALA A 141 5.93 7.67 11.08
N ASN A 142 6.98 8.05 10.36
CA ASN A 142 6.90 9.08 9.32
C ASN A 142 5.97 8.67 8.18
N THR A 143 5.98 7.41 7.74
CA THR A 143 5.06 6.92 6.70
C THR A 143 3.60 6.95 7.17
N VAL A 144 3.32 6.62 8.44
CA VAL A 144 1.97 6.72 9.02
C VAL A 144 1.49 8.18 9.03
N GLU A 145 2.33 9.11 9.49
CA GLU A 145 2.01 10.55 9.48
C GLU A 145 1.78 11.06 8.04
N ASP A 146 2.65 10.69 7.10
CA ASP A 146 2.51 11.09 5.70
C ASP A 146 1.22 10.55 5.05
N LEU A 147 0.81 9.33 5.40
CA LEU A 147 -0.47 8.75 4.96
C LEU A 147 -1.65 9.54 5.55
N HIS A 148 -1.58 9.89 6.84
CA HIS A 148 -2.60 10.70 7.50
C HIS A 148 -2.73 12.08 6.83
N LEU A 149 -1.62 12.78 6.58
CA LEU A 149 -1.63 14.06 5.87
C LEU A 149 -2.17 13.96 4.44
N THR A 150 -1.98 12.82 3.79
CA THR A 150 -2.50 12.58 2.43
C THR A 150 -4.03 12.43 2.44
N MET A 151 -4.67 12.09 3.56
CA MET A 151 -6.13 12.01 3.67
C MET A 151 -6.82 13.36 3.49
N GLU A 152 -6.12 14.45 3.81
CA GLU A 152 -6.64 15.83 3.69
C GLU A 152 -6.53 16.38 2.26
N TRP A 153 -5.90 15.64 1.33
CA TRP A 153 -5.72 16.07 -0.04
C TRP A 153 -7.01 15.88 -0.84
N PRO A 154 -7.27 16.73 -1.86
CA PRO A 154 -8.40 16.53 -2.74
C PRO A 154 -8.23 15.23 -3.54
N GLY A 155 -9.24 14.38 -3.51
CA GLY A 155 -9.28 13.11 -4.24
C GLY A 155 -10.66 12.46 -4.26
N SER A 156 -10.76 11.34 -4.98
CA SER A 156 -12.02 10.62 -5.10
C SER A 156 -12.29 9.79 -3.85
N SER A 157 -13.55 9.40 -3.65
CA SER A 157 -13.92 8.49 -2.56
C SER A 157 -13.11 7.19 -2.56
N LEU A 158 -12.79 6.67 -3.74
CA LEU A 158 -11.94 5.49 -3.90
C LEU A 158 -10.52 5.73 -3.37
N GLN A 159 -9.93 6.89 -3.66
CA GLN A 159 -8.59 7.24 -3.20
C GLN A 159 -8.54 7.46 -1.69
N HIS A 160 -9.58 8.07 -1.12
CA HIS A 160 -9.73 8.18 0.33
C HIS A 160 -9.88 6.81 0.99
N SER A 161 -10.71 5.91 0.43
CA SER A 161 -10.80 4.53 0.91
C SER A 161 -9.46 3.80 0.82
N GLN A 162 -8.71 3.99 -0.26
CA GLN A 162 -7.39 3.39 -0.45
C GLN A 162 -6.39 3.87 0.62
N VAL A 163 -6.22 5.18 0.77
CA VAL A 163 -5.26 5.74 1.73
C VAL A 163 -5.66 5.39 3.17
N ASN A 164 -6.96 5.34 3.49
CA ASN A 164 -7.47 4.91 4.79
C ASN A 164 -7.11 3.46 5.09
N ALA A 165 -7.34 2.54 4.15
CA ALA A 165 -7.00 1.12 4.34
C ALA A 165 -5.48 0.92 4.55
N ILE A 166 -4.65 1.63 3.77
CA ILE A 166 -3.19 1.57 3.91
C ILE A 166 -2.74 2.18 5.25
N HIS A 167 -3.29 3.33 5.63
CA HIS A 167 -3.00 4.00 6.89
C HIS A 167 -3.35 3.13 8.10
N ASP A 168 -4.57 2.60 8.15
CA ASP A 168 -5.04 1.81 9.29
C ASP A 168 -4.17 0.57 9.50
N PHE A 169 -3.77 -0.08 8.40
CA PHE A 169 -2.82 -1.19 8.47
C PHE A 169 -1.43 -0.73 8.94
N ALA A 170 -0.89 0.36 8.40
CA ALA A 170 0.42 0.90 8.80
C ALA A 170 0.46 1.30 10.28
N ALA A 171 -0.57 1.98 10.77
CA ALA A 171 -0.72 2.39 12.16
C ALA A 171 -0.86 1.18 13.09
N ALA A 172 -1.69 0.20 12.74
CA ALA A 172 -1.82 -1.03 13.52
C ALA A 172 -0.52 -1.85 13.53
N PHE A 173 0.23 -1.86 12.42
CA PHE A 173 1.52 -2.54 12.34
C PHE A 173 2.55 -1.85 13.22
N TYR A 174 2.58 -0.52 13.23
CA TYR A 174 3.41 0.29 14.12
C TYR A 174 3.13 -0.02 15.60
N GLU A 175 1.86 -0.04 16.02
CA GLU A 175 1.48 -0.39 17.40
C GLU A 175 1.92 -1.81 17.79
N ASN A 176 1.76 -2.78 16.88
CA ASN A 176 2.26 -4.15 17.10
C ASN A 176 3.80 -4.21 17.22
N MET A 177 4.53 -3.34 16.52
CA MET A 177 6.00 -3.25 16.68
C MET A 177 6.38 -2.73 18.08
N LEU A 178 5.55 -1.90 18.72
CA LEU A 178 5.82 -1.36 20.06
C LEU A 178 5.67 -2.38 21.20
N ILE A 179 5.10 -3.56 20.92
CA ILE A 179 4.99 -4.64 21.90
C ILE A 179 6.38 -5.02 22.44
N LYS A 180 6.51 -5.00 23.77
CA LYS A 180 7.76 -5.28 24.50
C LYS A 180 7.86 -6.77 24.84
N PRO A 181 9.08 -7.33 24.96
CA PRO A 181 9.25 -8.71 25.37
C PRO A 181 8.79 -8.85 26.82
N ARG A 182 7.98 -9.88 27.09
CA ARG A 182 7.56 -10.23 28.44
C ARG A 182 8.49 -11.30 28.99
N GLN A 183 9.01 -11.09 30.19
CA GLN A 183 9.72 -12.11 30.97
C GLN A 183 8.82 -12.51 32.15
N PRO A 184 8.04 -13.60 32.03
CA PRO A 184 7.29 -14.09 33.18
C PRO A 184 8.26 -14.73 34.18
N GLU A 185 8.25 -14.26 35.43
CA GLU A 185 9.11 -14.79 36.50
C GLU A 185 8.74 -16.24 36.86
N THR A 186 7.45 -16.59 36.83
CA THR A 186 6.92 -17.95 36.95
C THR A 186 5.59 -18.07 36.21
N LEU A 187 5.47 -19.05 35.32
CA LEU A 187 4.23 -19.31 34.57
C LEU A 187 3.37 -20.32 35.31
N THR A 188 2.14 -19.93 35.65
CA THR A 188 1.10 -20.90 36.04
C THR A 188 0.75 -21.78 34.83
N ARG A 189 0.07 -22.91 35.07
CA ARG A 189 -0.38 -23.80 33.99
C ARG A 189 -1.28 -23.07 32.98
N ASP A 190 -2.15 -22.19 33.46
CA ASP A 190 -3.05 -21.41 32.60
C ASP A 190 -2.27 -20.33 31.84
N GLU A 191 -1.27 -19.70 32.46
CA GLU A 191 -0.42 -18.73 31.78
C GLU A 191 0.40 -19.39 30.65
N ALA A 192 0.92 -20.60 30.87
CA ALA A 192 1.63 -21.34 29.82
C ALA A 192 0.73 -21.68 28.61
N LYS A 193 -0.54 -22.02 28.85
CA LYS A 193 -1.51 -22.24 27.76
C LYS A 193 -1.85 -20.95 27.02
N SER A 194 -2.10 -19.86 27.75
CA SER A 194 -2.34 -18.55 27.15
C SER A 194 -1.15 -18.08 26.31
N GLN A 195 0.09 -18.28 26.79
CA GLN A 195 1.31 -18.00 26.04
C GLN A 195 1.39 -18.81 24.75
N THR A 196 1.00 -20.10 24.80
CA THR A 196 0.99 -20.97 23.62
C THR A 196 -0.01 -20.46 22.57
N LEU A 197 -1.23 -20.12 22.99
CA LEU A 197 -2.24 -19.52 22.10
C LEU A 197 -1.77 -18.19 21.51
N TYR A 198 -1.19 -17.31 22.34
CA TYR A 198 -0.64 -16.03 21.89
C TYR A 198 0.46 -16.22 20.83
N ARG A 199 1.40 -17.15 21.07
CA ARG A 199 2.49 -17.45 20.14
C ARG A 199 1.99 -18.04 18.84
N ASN A 200 1.06 -18.99 18.90
CA ASN A 200 0.46 -19.60 17.71
C ASN A 200 -0.28 -18.54 16.88
N GLY A 201 -1.11 -17.71 17.52
CA GLY A 201 -1.80 -16.63 16.84
C GLY A 201 -0.85 -15.62 16.21
N SER A 202 0.21 -15.24 16.94
CA SER A 202 1.24 -14.32 16.44
C SER A 202 1.98 -14.90 15.22
N LEU A 203 2.37 -16.17 15.26
CA LEU A 203 3.04 -16.85 14.16
C LEU A 203 2.14 -16.92 12.92
N SER A 204 0.88 -17.31 13.10
CA SER A 204 -0.09 -17.38 11.99
C SER A 204 -0.35 -15.99 11.39
N MET A 205 -0.44 -14.94 12.21
CA MET A 205 -0.60 -13.56 11.74
C MET A 205 0.63 -13.09 10.96
N ASP A 206 1.83 -13.30 11.47
CA ASP A 206 3.08 -12.93 10.78
C ASP A 206 3.22 -13.67 9.44
N ASN A 207 2.84 -14.95 9.40
CA ASN A 207 2.80 -15.72 8.16
C ASN A 207 1.76 -15.17 7.19
N ALA A 208 0.58 -14.76 7.67
CA ALA A 208 -0.46 -14.17 6.84
C ALA A 208 0.02 -12.85 6.20
N ILE A 209 0.64 -11.97 6.98
CA ILE A 209 1.17 -10.69 6.48
C ILE A 209 2.29 -10.95 5.46
N ARG A 210 3.25 -11.83 5.76
CA ARG A 210 4.36 -12.13 4.85
C ARG A 210 3.87 -12.70 3.53
N LYS A 211 3.02 -13.74 3.58
CA LYS A 211 2.50 -14.38 2.37
C LYS A 211 1.56 -13.48 1.59
N GLY A 212 0.71 -12.73 2.28
CA GLY A 212 -0.31 -11.89 1.66
C GLY A 212 0.22 -10.62 1.03
N ILE A 213 1.07 -9.87 1.74
CA ILE A 213 1.55 -8.56 1.29
C ILE A 213 2.91 -8.64 0.59
N LEU A 214 3.87 -9.42 1.10
CA LEU A 214 5.23 -9.44 0.55
C LEU A 214 5.39 -10.43 -0.62
N GLU A 215 4.85 -11.63 -0.46
CA GLU A 215 5.01 -12.70 -1.46
C GLU A 215 3.85 -12.75 -2.46
N LEU A 216 2.76 -12.00 -2.20
CA LEU A 216 1.52 -12.04 -2.97
C LEU A 216 1.06 -13.49 -3.24
N GLU A 217 1.27 -14.41 -2.29
CA GLU A 217 0.83 -15.81 -2.42
C GLU A 217 -0.70 -15.85 -2.42
N GLN A 218 -1.25 -15.78 -3.61
CA GLN A 218 -2.67 -15.95 -3.89
C GLN A 218 -2.98 -17.45 -4.01
N LYS A 219 -3.92 -17.95 -3.22
CA LYS A 219 -4.59 -19.23 -3.51
C LYS A 219 -5.92 -18.90 -4.16
N ASN A 220 -6.09 -19.31 -5.41
CA ASN A 220 -7.29 -19.02 -6.22
C ASN A 220 -7.57 -17.51 -6.38
N GLY A 221 -6.53 -16.67 -6.48
CA GLY A 221 -6.67 -15.20 -6.59
C GLY A 221 -6.89 -14.47 -5.27
N LEU A 222 -7.02 -15.19 -4.14
CA LEU A 222 -7.25 -14.61 -2.81
C LEU A 222 -5.99 -14.73 -1.93
N ILE A 223 -5.71 -13.69 -1.14
CA ILE A 223 -4.64 -13.69 -0.15
C ILE A 223 -4.97 -14.75 0.91
N THR A 224 -4.13 -15.79 0.99
CA THR A 224 -4.35 -17.04 1.75
C THR A 224 -5.14 -16.87 3.08
N PRO A 225 -6.47 -17.13 3.08
CA PRO A 225 -7.32 -16.86 4.24
C PRO A 225 -7.02 -17.77 5.44
N GLY A 226 -6.41 -18.93 5.20
CA GLY A 226 -6.16 -19.95 6.23
C GLY A 226 -5.30 -19.44 7.40
N SER A 227 -4.23 -18.68 7.11
CA SER A 227 -3.36 -18.15 8.17
C SER A 227 -4.03 -17.02 8.96
N ARG A 228 -4.88 -16.21 8.31
CA ARG A 228 -5.69 -15.17 8.99
C ARG A 228 -6.68 -15.80 9.97
N HIS A 229 -7.45 -16.80 9.53
CA HIS A 229 -8.42 -17.47 10.38
C HIS A 229 -7.77 -18.20 11.57
N GLN A 230 -6.63 -18.86 11.34
CA GLN A 230 -5.88 -19.51 12.43
C GLN A 230 -5.37 -18.50 13.47
N ALA A 231 -4.93 -17.32 13.03
CA ALA A 231 -4.51 -16.26 13.92
C ALA A 231 -5.68 -15.77 14.78
N GLU A 232 -6.79 -15.44 14.14
CA GLU A 232 -8.02 -15.00 14.80
C GLU A 232 -8.53 -16.03 15.81
N GLN A 233 -8.64 -17.29 15.40
CA GLN A 233 -9.10 -18.38 16.29
C GLN A 233 -8.23 -18.49 17.54
N SER A 234 -6.90 -18.45 17.38
CA SER A 234 -5.97 -18.54 18.50
C SER A 234 -6.12 -17.37 19.47
N PHE A 235 -6.27 -16.15 18.95
CA PHE A 235 -6.48 -14.96 19.77
C PHE A 235 -7.84 -14.97 20.48
N MET A 236 -8.92 -15.39 19.81
CA MET A 236 -10.25 -15.47 20.40
C MET A 236 -10.33 -16.54 21.51
N LEU A 237 -9.64 -17.68 21.33
CA LEU A 237 -9.49 -18.69 22.39
C LEU A 237 -8.71 -18.15 23.58
N LEU A 238 -7.70 -17.31 23.36
CA LEU A 238 -6.97 -16.65 24.45
C LEU A 238 -7.88 -15.71 25.23
N LEU A 239 -8.58 -14.81 24.54
CA LEU A 239 -9.44 -13.81 25.18
C LEU A 239 -10.62 -14.44 25.93
N SER A 240 -11.22 -15.49 25.39
CA SER A 240 -12.35 -16.17 26.03
C SER A 240 -11.91 -17.11 27.17
N GLY A 241 -10.82 -17.85 26.99
CA GLY A 241 -10.34 -18.85 27.96
C GLY A 241 -9.48 -18.28 29.08
N TYR A 242 -8.77 -17.16 28.83
CA TYR A 242 -7.76 -16.61 29.73
C TYR A 242 -7.85 -15.07 29.85
N PRO A 243 -9.01 -14.50 30.22
CA PRO A 243 -9.22 -13.05 30.24
C PRO A 243 -8.35 -12.28 31.24
N ARG A 244 -7.67 -12.97 32.16
CA ARG A 244 -6.74 -12.40 33.14
C ARG A 244 -5.27 -12.59 32.76
N SER A 245 -4.98 -13.23 31.64
CA SER A 245 -3.61 -13.44 31.18
C SER A 245 -2.93 -12.11 30.88
N ILE A 246 -1.61 -12.06 31.09
CA ILE A 246 -0.81 -10.89 30.76
C ILE A 246 -0.78 -10.61 29.25
N PHE A 247 -1.10 -11.62 28.42
CA PHE A 247 -1.10 -11.50 26.96
C PHE A 247 -2.38 -10.87 26.38
N VAL A 248 -3.41 -10.59 27.19
CA VAL A 248 -4.69 -10.06 26.70
C VAL A 248 -4.52 -8.72 25.98
N ALA A 249 -3.78 -7.77 26.57
CA ALA A 249 -3.57 -6.46 25.95
C ALA A 249 -2.82 -6.57 24.61
N ASP A 250 -1.74 -7.35 24.57
CA ASP A 250 -0.96 -7.57 23.34
C ASP A 250 -1.80 -8.31 22.28
N THR A 251 -2.70 -9.20 22.71
CA THR A 251 -3.63 -9.91 21.83
C THR A 251 -4.62 -8.96 21.17
N LEU A 252 -5.13 -7.97 21.91
CA LEU A 252 -6.04 -6.96 21.34
C LEU A 252 -5.34 -6.11 20.28
N ILE A 253 -4.08 -5.71 20.52
CA ILE A 253 -3.26 -4.99 19.52
C ILE A 253 -3.09 -5.84 18.26
N LYS A 254 -2.80 -7.14 18.41
CA LYS A 254 -2.64 -8.05 17.28
C LYS A 254 -3.93 -8.34 16.54
N LEU A 255 -5.07 -8.42 17.23
CA LEU A 255 -6.38 -8.53 16.58
C LEU A 255 -6.73 -7.26 15.79
N TYR A 256 -6.40 -6.09 16.32
CA TYR A 256 -6.56 -4.84 15.58
C TYR A 256 -5.71 -4.82 14.31
N LEU A 257 -4.43 -5.23 14.39
CA LEU A 257 -3.59 -5.43 13.21
C LEU A 257 -4.17 -6.44 12.23
N LEU A 258 -4.65 -7.59 12.70
CA LEU A 258 -5.25 -8.60 11.83
C LEU A 258 -6.50 -8.07 11.11
N LYS A 259 -7.33 -7.28 11.79
CA LYS A 259 -8.51 -6.64 11.20
C LYS A 259 -8.12 -5.61 10.13
N ALA A 260 -7.17 -4.73 10.43
CA ALA A 260 -6.70 -3.73 9.48
C ALA A 260 -6.03 -4.38 8.26
N PHE A 261 -5.27 -5.46 8.48
CA PHE A 261 -4.69 -6.27 7.42
C PHE A 261 -5.76 -6.91 6.53
N SER A 262 -6.80 -7.51 7.12
CA SER A 262 -7.90 -8.09 6.34
C SER A 262 -8.63 -7.05 5.51
N ALA A 263 -8.91 -5.86 6.06
CA ALA A 263 -9.54 -4.77 5.33
C ALA A 263 -8.67 -4.27 4.15
N LEU A 264 -7.35 -4.19 4.35
CA LEU A 264 -6.43 -3.86 3.26
C LEU A 264 -6.43 -4.95 2.17
N CYS A 265 -6.43 -6.24 2.55
CA CYS A 265 -6.52 -7.33 1.58
C CYS A 265 -7.84 -7.28 0.79
N GLU A 266 -8.96 -7.09 1.47
CA GLU A 266 -10.29 -6.96 0.83
C GLU A 266 -10.31 -5.78 -0.15
N PHE A 267 -9.77 -4.62 0.25
CA PHE A 267 -9.63 -3.47 -0.64
C PHE A 267 -8.78 -3.80 -1.88
N LEU A 268 -7.64 -4.47 -1.71
CA LEU A 268 -6.77 -4.85 -2.83
C LEU A 268 -7.47 -5.88 -3.75
N GLU A 269 -8.19 -6.84 -3.18
CA GLU A 269 -8.93 -7.87 -3.91
C GLU A 269 -10.11 -7.30 -4.72
N GLU A 270 -10.81 -6.28 -4.21
CA GLU A 270 -11.93 -5.62 -4.92
C GLU A 270 -11.50 -4.79 -6.14
N GLN A 271 -10.20 -4.47 -6.27
CA GLN A 271 -9.67 -3.73 -7.42
C GLN A 271 -9.24 -4.62 -8.60
N PHE A 272 -9.27 -5.96 -8.43
CA PHE A 272 -8.90 -6.96 -9.46
C PHE A 272 -10.13 -7.76 -9.94
#